data_AF-A0A951PEJ2-F1
#
_entry.id   AF-A0A951PEJ2-F1
#
_cell.length_a   1.000
_cell.length_b   1.000
_cell.length_c   1.000
_cell.angle_alpha   90.00
_cell.angle_beta   90.00
_cell.angle_gamma   90.00
#
_symmetry.space_group_name_H-M   'P 1'
#
loop_
_entity.id
_entity.type
_entity.pdbx_description
1 polymer ?
#
loop_
_entity_poly.entity_id
_entity_poly.type
_entity_poly.pdbx_seq_one_letter_code
_entity_poly.pdbx_strand_id
1 'polypeptide(L)' 'MGELLMLAAIVVYVGGVWKFWTGFHRTNFTEGKLHLALLWPVYMIANKSYRQNFQRALKG' A
#
# COMPACT_ATOMS: atom_id res chain seq x y z
N MET A 1 10.41 7.72 22.99
CA MET A 1 10.01 8.38 21.72
C MET A 1 10.28 7.51 20.49
N GLY A 2 11.48 6.93 20.32
CA GLY A 2 11.80 6.10 19.14
C GLY A 2 10.94 4.84 18.97
N GLU A 3 10.62 4.15 20.07
CA GLU A 3 9.81 2.92 20.04
C GLU A 3 8.37 3.15 19.54
N LEU A 4 7.75 4.26 19.97
CA LEU A 4 6.40 4.63 19.52
C LEU A 4 6.38 5.00 18.03
N LEU A 5 7.40 5.71 17.55
CA LEU A 5 7.53 6.04 16.12
C LEU A 5 7.75 4.78 15.28
N MET A 6 8.59 3.86 15.77
CA MET A 6 8.81 2.57 15.11
C MET A 6 7.52 1.74 15.06
N LEU A 7 6.78 1.68 16.17
CA LEU A 7 5.50 0.99 16.23
C LEU A 7 4.48 1.60 15.24
N ALA A 8 4.38 2.93 15.20
CA ALA A 8 3.50 3.63 14.27
C ALA A 8 3.89 3.35 12.81
N ALA A 9 5.19 3.37 12.49
CA ALA A 9 5.69 3.05 11.16
C ALA A 9 5.35 1.60 10.74
N ILE A 10 5.50 0.63 11.65
CA ILE A 10 5.13 -0.77 11.41
C ILE A 10 3.62 -0.89 11.16
N VAL A 11 2.79 -0.25 12.00
CA VAL A 11 1.33 -0.27 11.84
C VAL A 11 0.90 0.32 10.51
N VAL A 12 1.48 1.46 10.11
CA VAL A 12 1.21 2.07 8.80
C VAL A 12 1.68 1.18 7.66
N TYR A 13 2.87 0.60 7.76
CA TYR A 13 3.43 -0.31 6.76
C TYR A 13 2.54 -1.53 6.55
N VAL A 14 2.26 -2.28 7.61
CA VAL A 14 1.43 -3.49 7.58
C VAL A 14 0.00 -3.16 7.17
N GLY A 15 -0.55 -2.05 7.68
CA GLY A 15 -1.88 -1.57 7.30
C GLY A 15 -1.99 -1.25 5.81
N GLY A 16 -0.98 -0.60 5.24
CA GLY A 16 -0.91 -0.31 3.81
C GLY A 16 -0.85 -1.58 2.94
N VAL A 17 0.01 -2.54 3.32
CA VAL A 17 0.12 -3.85 2.67
C VAL A 17 -1.22 -4.57 2.69
N TRP A 18 -1.84 -4.69 3.88
CA TRP A 18 -3.10 -5.40 4.06
C TRP A 18 -4.23 -4.77 3.23
N LYS A 19 -4.41 -3.45 3.33
CA LYS A 19 -5.46 -2.72 2.59
C LYS A 19 -5.30 -2.85 1.08
N PHE A 20 -4.06 -2.71 0.57
CA PHE A 20 -3.81 -2.88 -0.85
C PHE A 20 -4.03 -4.33 -1.29
N TRP A 21 -3.59 -5.31 -0.49
CA TRP A 21 -3.75 -6.73 -0.80
C TRP A 21 -5.22 -7.15 -0.85
N THR A 22 -6.04 -6.66 0.09
CA THR A 22 -7.48 -6.92 0.11
C THR A 22 -8.17 -6.22 -1.05
N GLY A 23 -7.81 -4.98 -1.37
CA GLY A 23 -8.44 -4.20 -2.44
C GLY A 23 -7.85 -4.40 -3.83
N PHE A 24 -6.86 -5.28 -4.00
CA PHE A 24 -6.10 -5.43 -5.25
C PHE A 24 -7.00 -5.69 -6.47
N HIS A 25 -8.08 -6.44 -6.28
CA HIS A 25 -9.05 -6.76 -7.32
C HIS A 25 -9.85 -5.53 -7.83
N ARG A 26 -9.78 -4.38 -7.16
CA ARG A 26 -10.36 -3.10 -7.61
C ARG A 26 -9.35 -2.21 -8.34
N THR A 27 -8.10 -2.63 -8.41
CA THR A 27 -7.05 -1.91 -9.13
C THR A 27 -7.06 -2.30 -10.60
N ASN A 28 -6.41 -1.50 -11.44
CA ASN A 28 -6.20 -1.84 -12.85
C ASN A 28 -4.96 -2.74 -13.04
N PHE A 29 -4.35 -3.24 -11.97
CA PHE A 29 -3.20 -4.14 -12.06
C PHE A 29 -3.69 -5.57 -12.26
N THR A 30 -3.19 -6.21 -13.31
CA THR A 30 -3.46 -7.63 -13.60
C THR A 30 -2.49 -8.55 -12.86
N GLU A 31 -1.27 -8.07 -12.64
CA GLU A 31 -0.18 -8.85 -12.03
C GLU A 31 0.58 -8.01 -11.00
N GLY A 32 1.53 -8.65 -10.31
CA GLY A 32 2.44 -7.93 -9.44
C GLY A 32 1.93 -7.61 -8.04
N LYS A 33 0.80 -8.21 -7.63
CA LYS A 33 0.17 -8.01 -6.31
C LYS A 33 1.17 -7.97 -5.15
N LEU A 34 2.12 -8.90 -5.12
CA LEU A 34 3.09 -9.02 -4.02
C LEU A 34 4.07 -7.85 -3.94
N HIS A 35 4.78 -7.54 -5.04
CA HIS A 35 5.75 -6.44 -5.03
C HIS A 35 5.05 -5.08 -4.92
N LEU A 36 3.89 -4.91 -5.56
CA LEU A 36 3.08 -3.69 -5.47
C LEU A 36 2.55 -3.47 -4.05
N ALA A 37 2.21 -4.53 -3.30
CA ALA A 37 1.80 -4.42 -1.91
C ALA A 37 3.00 -4.12 -0.99
N LEU A 38 4.09 -4.88 -1.09
CA LEU A 38 5.24 -4.75 -0.18
C LEU A 38 6.02 -3.45 -0.36
N LEU A 39 6.13 -2.97 -1.60
CA LEU A 39 6.84 -1.74 -1.95
C LEU A 39 5.90 -0.53 -2.05
N TRP A 40 4.72 -0.62 -1.43
CA TRP A 40 3.72 0.45 -1.47
C TRP A 40 4.26 1.84 -1.10
N PRO A 41 5.15 2.03 -0.09
CA PRO A 41 5.62 3.36 0.28
C PRO A 41 6.45 4.00 -0.84
N VAL A 42 7.28 3.19 -1.51
CA VAL A 42 8.13 3.62 -2.62
C VAL A 42 7.26 4.04 -3.80
N TYR A 43 6.29 3.20 -4.20
CA TYR A 43 5.40 3.53 -5.30
C TYR A 43 4.44 4.68 -4.98
N MET A 44 4.04 4.86 -3.72
CA MET A 44 3.21 5.98 -3.28
C MET A 44 3.92 7.32 -3.57
N ILE A 45 5.23 7.39 -3.32
CA ILE A 45 6.04 8.59 -3.58
C ILE A 45 6.36 8.72 -5.08
N ALA A 46 6.85 7.65 -5.70
CA ALA A 46 7.42 7.69 -7.04
C ALA A 46 6.40 7.63 -8.20
N ASN A 47 5.18 7.10 -7.98
CA ASN A 47 4.28 6.73 -9.08
C ASN A 47 2.84 7.25 -8.89
N LYS A 48 2.43 8.20 -9.74
CA LYS A 48 1.07 8.76 -9.75
C LYS A 48 -0.02 7.72 -10.06
N SER A 49 0.24 6.82 -11.02
CA SER A 49 -0.71 5.76 -11.38
C SER A 49 -0.91 4.79 -10.22
N TYR A 50 0.17 4.45 -9.51
CA TYR A 50 0.08 3.64 -8.31
C TYR A 50 -0.80 4.30 -7.24
N ARG A 51 -0.62 5.59 -6.95
CA ARG A 51 -1.46 6.32 -5.98
C ARG A 51 -2.96 6.23 -6.31
N GLN A 52 -3.31 6.40 -7.57
CA GLN A 52 -4.71 6.30 -8.03
C GLN A 52 -5.26 4.88 -7.82
N ASN A 53 -4.47 3.85 -8.15
CA ASN A 53 -4.87 2.46 -7.93
C ASN A 53 -4.91 2.10 -6.44
N PHE A 54 -4.00 2.61 -5.62
CA PHE A 54 -4.02 2.45 -4.18
C PHE A 54 -5.31 3.02 -3.59
N GLN A 55 -5.72 4.22 -4.01
CA GLN A 55 -7.02 4.77 -3.62
C GLN A 55 -8.20 3.90 -4.05
N ARG A 56 -8.15 3.26 -5.22
CA ARG A 56 -9.18 2.28 -5.63
C ARG A 56 -9.20 1.06 -4.72
N ALA A 57 -8.03 0.55 -4.33
CA ALA A 57 -7.92 -0.56 -3.37
C ALA A 57 -8.46 -0.19 -1.98
N LEU A 58 -8.32 1.08 -1.56
CA LEU A 58 -8.84 1.58 -0.28
C LEU A 58 -10.35 1.74 -0.23
N LYS A 59 -11.02 1.95 -1.38
CA LYS A 59 -12.47 2.19 -1.47
C LYS A 59 -13.31 0.93 -1.22
N GLY A 60 -12.80 -0.02 -0.42
CA GLY A 60 -13.48 -1.24 0.05
C GLY A 60 -14.96 -1.02 0.33
#